data_AF-A0A511F8L1-F1
#
_entry.id   AF-A0A511F8L1-F1
#
_cell.length_a   1.000
_cell.length_b   1.000
_cell.length_c   1.000
_cell.angle_alpha   90.00
_cell.angle_beta   90.00
_cell.angle_gamma   90.00
#
_symmetry.space_group_name_H-M   'P 1'
#
loop_
_entity.id
_entity.type
_entity.pdbx_description
1 polymer ?
#
loop_
_entity_poly.entity_id
_entity_poly.type
_entity_poly.pdbx_seq_one_letter_code
_entity_poly.pdbx_strand_id
1 'polypeptide(L)'
;MNDDDLVRALGDIADDIRHGTEPLPVDRIVRRRRRRRAVVRGVGAGGALAAVGAVALVGAGVARWDPAPAAPDPLPTTAAPTTPLRAWPVCGDTVAAGDDLSLTVEVAAVEGHADGDVVARAVVTGAGATDLPAADPDTAVLAVLADGDDGHVVALLPARDAGAWGRDGDAATLALSGAPAACAGDRLPAGAYRAVVAVRTPDGIAVSDPVDLDVPPAATSAARPLVDPSVDRFALVEGGEYAPDDPGPGDLLPDGDYFATVTGADPGARTVTVDVLQVRSRDEVVAAELAAGREDPDLPLGFLVENQSERVRTVPVAPDVTVVGSCAVLPFPEVLALDAGAEAEMAARCRGTAPEAPSTDFWVDVRDGVVVQLVGQFLP
;
A
#
# COMPACT_ATOMS: atom_id res chain seq x y z
N MET A 1 0.94 -56.47 4.41
CA MET A 1 0.33 -55.82 5.58
C MET A 1 -1.09 -56.33 5.62
N ASN A 2 -1.49 -57.04 6.67
CA ASN A 2 -2.83 -57.65 6.73
C ASN A 2 -3.82 -56.58 7.22
N ASP A 3 -5.09 -56.62 6.81
CA ASP A 3 -6.08 -55.59 7.17
C ASP A 3 -6.22 -55.38 8.68
N ASP A 4 -5.96 -56.42 9.48
CA ASP A 4 -5.95 -56.36 10.93
C ASP A 4 -4.84 -55.46 11.51
N ASP A 5 -3.70 -55.31 10.81
CA ASP A 5 -2.60 -54.44 11.24
C ASP A 5 -2.92 -52.96 10.98
N LEU A 6 -3.65 -52.67 9.91
CA LEU A 6 -4.09 -51.31 9.56
C LEU A 6 -5.18 -50.83 10.53
N VAL A 7 -6.15 -51.69 10.85
CA VAL A 7 -7.22 -51.38 11.81
C VAL A 7 -6.63 -51.15 13.21
N ARG A 8 -5.62 -51.94 13.61
CA ARG A 8 -4.93 -51.74 14.88
C ARG A 8 -4.13 -50.43 14.89
N ALA A 9 -3.38 -50.14 13.84
CA ALA A 9 -2.60 -48.89 13.74
C ALA A 9 -3.49 -47.63 13.78
N LEU A 10 -4.65 -47.67 13.11
CA LEU A 10 -5.62 -46.57 13.16
C LEU A 10 -6.31 -46.45 14.53
N GLY A 11 -6.53 -47.58 15.22
CA GLY A 11 -7.05 -47.60 16.59
C GLY A 11 -6.09 -46.95 17.58
N ASP A 12 -4.80 -47.27 17.48
CA ASP A 12 -3.76 -46.72 18.37
C ASP A 12 -3.59 -45.20 18.17
N ILE A 13 -3.69 -44.70 16.93
CA ILE A 13 -3.66 -43.25 16.63
C ILE A 13 -4.89 -42.54 17.23
N ALA A 14 -6.08 -43.15 17.11
CA ALA A 14 -7.31 -42.57 17.64
C ALA A 14 -7.33 -42.52 19.19
N ASP A 15 -6.72 -43.50 19.85
CA ASP A 15 -6.59 -43.49 21.31
C ASP A 15 -5.49 -42.55 21.81
N ASP A 16 -4.38 -42.37 21.08
CA ASP A 16 -3.37 -41.36 21.39
C ASP A 16 -3.93 -39.93 21.30
N ILE A 17 -4.80 -39.66 20.33
CA ILE A 17 -5.50 -38.36 20.21
C ILE A 17 -6.45 -38.12 21.39
N ARG A 18 -7.09 -39.16 21.92
CA ARG A 18 -8.01 -39.03 23.08
C ARG A 18 -7.31 -38.82 24.41
N HIS A 19 -6.07 -39.30 24.56
CA HIS A 19 -5.37 -39.28 25.85
C HIS A 19 -4.22 -38.25 25.89
N GLY A 20 -3.88 -37.61 24.77
CA GLY A 20 -2.73 -36.73 24.63
C GLY A 20 -3.04 -35.24 24.61
N THR A 21 -3.83 -34.69 25.54
CA THR A 21 -3.84 -33.23 25.79
C THR A 21 -4.12 -32.91 27.26
N GLU A 22 -3.07 -32.95 28.10
CA GLU A 22 -3.10 -32.12 29.30
C GLU A 22 -3.06 -30.64 28.88
N PRO A 23 -4.05 -29.82 29.23
CA PRO A 23 -4.09 -28.42 28.82
C PRO A 23 -2.89 -27.67 29.40
N LEU A 24 -2.07 -27.07 28.53
CA LEU A 24 -1.00 -26.18 28.93
C LEU A 24 -1.60 -25.00 29.73
N PRO A 25 -0.97 -24.57 30.85
CA PRO A 25 -1.54 -23.56 31.73
C PRO A 25 -1.55 -22.19 31.05
N VAL A 26 -2.72 -21.84 30.50
CA VAL A 26 -3.07 -20.56 29.85
C VAL A 26 -2.67 -19.35 30.70
N ASP A 27 -2.66 -19.50 32.02
CA ASP A 27 -2.22 -18.47 32.98
C ASP A 27 -0.79 -17.98 32.77
N ARG A 28 0.11 -18.83 32.24
CA ARG A 28 1.50 -18.44 31.97
C ARG A 28 1.62 -17.52 30.76
N ILE A 29 0.76 -17.72 29.75
CA ILE A 29 0.75 -16.93 28.51
C ILE A 29 0.10 -15.56 28.76
N VAL A 30 -1.01 -15.52 29.52
CA VAL A 30 -1.70 -14.27 29.87
C VAL A 30 -0.84 -13.36 30.75
N ARG A 31 -0.05 -13.92 31.69
CA ARG A 31 0.89 -13.14 32.52
C ARG A 31 2.00 -12.49 31.71
N ARG A 32 2.50 -13.14 30.64
CA ARG A 32 3.57 -12.60 29.79
C ARG A 32 3.09 -11.42 28.95
N ARG A 33 1.82 -11.44 28.51
CA ARG A 33 1.19 -10.38 27.71
C ARG A 33 0.85 -9.13 28.54
N ARG A 34 0.43 -9.28 29.80
CA ARG A 34 0.18 -8.13 30.71
C ARG A 34 1.46 -7.37 31.09
N ARG A 35 2.61 -8.04 31.22
CA ARG A 35 3.90 -7.39 31.52
C ARG A 35 4.41 -6.47 30.39
N ARG A 36 4.09 -6.76 29.13
CA ARG A 36 4.53 -5.92 27.99
C ARG A 36 3.75 -4.61 27.85
N ARG A 37 2.45 -4.58 28.22
CA ARG A 37 1.63 -3.35 28.13
C ARG A 37 1.93 -2.30 29.20
N ALA A 38 2.56 -2.68 30.31
CA ALA A 38 2.95 -1.72 31.35
C ALA A 38 4.23 -0.93 31.03
N VAL A 39 5.08 -1.41 30.11
CA VAL A 39 6.35 -0.76 29.76
C VAL A 39 6.15 0.33 28.69
N VAL A 40 5.12 0.22 27.85
CA VAL A 40 4.88 1.13 26.71
C VAL A 40 4.21 2.46 27.10
N ARG A 41 3.67 2.60 28.31
CA ARG A 41 3.02 3.85 28.78
C ARG A 41 3.88 4.71 29.72
N GLY A 42 5.16 4.38 29.88
CA GLY A 42 6.05 5.05 30.85
C GLY A 42 6.93 6.19 30.29
N VAL A 43 6.95 6.42 28.98
CA VAL A 43 7.88 7.39 28.35
C VAL A 43 7.07 8.35 27.49
N GLY A 44 6.76 9.54 27.99
CA GLY A 44 6.11 10.57 27.17
C GLY A 44 5.27 11.63 27.90
N ALA A 45 5.50 11.91 29.18
CA ALA A 45 4.86 13.04 29.84
C ALA A 45 5.84 13.73 30.79
N GLY A 46 6.60 14.70 30.29
CA GLY A 46 7.48 15.53 31.10
C GLY A 46 8.04 16.75 30.36
N GLY A 47 7.54 17.95 30.74
CA GLY A 47 8.12 19.28 30.47
C GLY A 47 7.64 19.94 29.17
N ALA A 48 7.22 21.22 29.12
CA ALA A 48 7.38 22.32 30.06
C ALA A 48 6.35 23.46 29.85
N LEU A 49 5.95 24.05 30.99
CA LEU A 49 5.50 25.44 31.23
C LEU A 49 6.59 26.45 30.78
N ALA A 50 6.43 27.76 30.54
CA ALA A 50 5.38 28.79 30.69
C ALA A 50 5.89 30.11 30.06
N ALA A 51 4.98 31.07 29.81
CA ALA A 51 5.10 32.55 30.03
C ALA A 51 4.02 33.27 29.17
N VAL A 52 2.90 33.74 29.71
CA VAL A 52 2.65 35.06 30.38
C VAL A 52 3.06 36.28 29.55
N GLY A 53 2.07 37.10 29.18
CA GLY A 53 2.30 38.49 28.74
C GLY A 53 1.10 39.13 28.04
N ALA A 54 0.18 39.71 28.81
CA ALA A 54 -0.89 40.58 28.28
C ALA A 54 -0.39 42.02 28.15
N VAL A 55 -0.68 42.69 27.03
CA VAL A 55 -0.80 44.16 26.95
C VAL A 55 -1.90 44.51 25.95
N ALA A 56 -2.99 45.10 26.45
CA ALA A 56 -3.91 45.91 25.66
C ALA A 56 -3.47 47.37 25.75
N LEU A 57 -3.47 48.09 24.64
CA LEU A 57 -3.59 49.55 24.65
C LEU A 57 -4.23 50.05 23.35
N VAL A 58 -5.36 50.71 23.54
CA VAL A 58 -6.16 51.46 22.57
C VAL A 58 -5.41 52.76 22.23
N GLY A 59 -5.31 53.08 20.94
CA GLY A 59 -4.79 54.37 20.48
C GLY A 59 -5.44 54.75 19.15
N ALA A 60 -6.52 55.52 19.21
CA ALA A 60 -7.11 56.19 18.04
C ALA A 60 -6.24 57.39 17.66
N GLY A 61 -5.49 57.27 16.56
CA GLY A 61 -4.73 58.34 15.95
C GLY A 61 -5.44 58.88 14.71
N VAL A 62 -5.83 60.14 14.75
CA VAL A 62 -6.36 60.92 13.62
C VAL A 62 -5.29 61.02 12.53
N ALA A 63 -5.57 60.45 11.35
CA ALA A 63 -4.71 60.60 10.18
C ALA A 63 -4.82 62.03 9.64
N ARG A 64 -3.73 62.80 9.76
CA ARG A 64 -3.54 64.07 9.07
C ARG A 64 -3.09 63.75 7.65
N TRP A 65 -3.85 64.22 6.66
CA TRP A 65 -3.56 64.01 5.24
C TRP A 65 -2.51 65.03 4.81
N ASP A 66 -1.24 64.61 4.70
CA ASP A 66 -0.20 65.37 4.02
C ASP A 66 -0.21 64.99 2.53
N PRO A 67 -0.18 65.96 1.59
CA PRO A 67 -0.11 65.68 0.17
C PRO A 67 1.21 64.95 -0.16
N ALA A 68 1.08 63.82 -0.86
CA ALA A 68 2.19 62.99 -1.27
C ALA A 68 3.26 63.79 -2.05
N PRO A 69 4.55 63.59 -1.77
CA PRO A 69 5.61 64.10 -2.64
C PRO A 69 5.44 63.50 -4.04
N ALA A 70 5.69 64.32 -5.06
CA ALA A 70 5.60 63.92 -6.47
C ALA A 70 6.32 62.58 -6.69
N ALA A 71 5.64 61.66 -7.39
CA ALA A 71 6.17 60.35 -7.71
C ALA A 71 7.56 60.51 -8.36
N PRO A 72 8.59 59.81 -7.87
CA PRO A 72 9.87 59.76 -8.57
C PRO A 72 9.63 59.22 -9.97
N ASP A 73 10.33 59.78 -10.96
CA ASP A 73 10.31 59.31 -12.34
C ASP A 73 10.43 57.78 -12.37
N PRO A 74 9.63 57.08 -13.20
CA PRO A 74 9.75 55.63 -13.30
C PRO A 74 11.18 55.30 -13.70
N LEU A 75 11.89 54.62 -12.78
CA LEU A 75 13.16 54.00 -13.09
C LEU A 75 13.00 53.19 -14.38
N PRO A 76 13.97 53.23 -15.30
CA PRO A 76 13.86 52.49 -16.55
C PRO A 76 13.56 51.03 -16.22
N THR A 77 12.37 50.58 -16.61
CA THR A 77 11.99 49.17 -16.55
C THR A 77 13.05 48.41 -17.33
N THR A 78 13.98 47.81 -16.61
CA THR A 78 15.02 46.98 -17.20
C THR A 78 14.26 45.84 -17.85
N ALA A 79 14.30 45.77 -19.18
CA ALA A 79 13.57 44.75 -19.92
C ALA A 79 13.96 43.38 -19.34
N ALA A 80 12.95 42.61 -18.92
CA ALA A 80 13.17 41.27 -18.42
C ALA A 80 13.99 40.49 -19.47
N PRO A 81 15.07 39.79 -19.08
CA PRO A 81 15.86 39.01 -20.01
C PRO A 81 14.93 37.99 -20.69
N THR A 82 14.76 38.11 -22.01
CA THR A 82 13.92 37.23 -22.84
C THR A 82 14.65 35.95 -23.24
N THR A 83 15.51 35.42 -22.38
CA THR A 83 16.17 34.14 -22.66
C THR A 83 15.07 33.06 -22.74
N PRO A 84 14.95 32.33 -23.85
CA PRO A 84 13.91 31.31 -23.96
C PRO A 84 14.10 30.28 -22.85
N LEU A 85 13.02 30.03 -22.09
CA LEU A 85 13.01 28.99 -21.05
C LEU A 85 13.38 27.65 -21.68
N ARG A 86 14.37 26.98 -21.08
CA ARG A 86 14.77 25.63 -21.50
C ARG A 86 13.60 24.67 -21.32
N ALA A 87 13.33 23.84 -22.33
CA ALA A 87 12.32 22.79 -22.25
C ALA A 87 12.67 21.79 -21.13
N TRP A 88 11.65 21.14 -20.55
CA TRP A 88 11.88 20.03 -19.61
C TRP A 88 12.59 18.89 -20.36
N PRO A 89 13.54 18.19 -19.71
CA PRO A 89 14.04 16.94 -20.24
C PRO A 89 12.86 15.98 -20.47
N VAL A 90 12.86 15.34 -21.62
CA VAL A 90 11.96 14.24 -21.92
C VAL A 90 12.73 12.92 -21.84
N CYS A 91 11.97 11.83 -21.82
CA CYS A 91 12.51 10.49 -21.87
C CYS A 91 13.55 10.28 -22.99
N GLY A 92 14.72 9.76 -22.61
CA GLY A 92 15.85 9.54 -23.50
C GLY A 92 16.79 10.74 -23.68
N ASP A 93 16.40 11.94 -23.22
CA ASP A 93 17.29 13.10 -23.25
C ASP A 93 18.53 12.85 -22.39
N THR A 94 19.67 13.37 -22.84
CA THR A 94 20.87 13.45 -22.03
C THR A 94 20.75 14.60 -21.04
N VAL A 95 21.02 14.33 -19.77
CA VAL A 95 21.08 15.35 -18.72
C VAL A 95 22.54 15.54 -18.33
N ALA A 96 23.09 16.70 -18.65
CA ALA A 96 24.38 17.12 -18.13
C ALA A 96 24.20 17.62 -16.70
N ALA A 97 25.08 17.19 -15.79
CA ALA A 97 25.15 17.77 -14.46
C ALA A 97 25.68 19.22 -14.55
N GLY A 98 24.92 20.17 -14.01
CA GLY A 98 25.37 21.54 -13.79
C GLY A 98 25.29 22.48 -14.99
N ASP A 99 24.37 23.44 -14.93
CA ASP A 99 24.63 24.79 -15.44
C ASP A 99 24.76 25.71 -14.22
N ASP A 100 25.68 26.68 -14.32
CA ASP A 100 26.09 27.62 -13.26
C ASP A 100 24.91 28.58 -12.92
N LEU A 101 23.95 28.10 -12.13
CA LEU A 101 22.76 28.85 -11.70
C LEU A 101 22.93 29.33 -10.24
N SER A 102 22.23 30.41 -9.90
CA SER A 102 22.24 31.03 -8.55
C SER A 102 21.59 30.18 -7.44
N LEU A 103 21.08 29.00 -7.80
CA LEU A 103 20.39 28.07 -6.92
C LEU A 103 21.13 26.73 -6.91
N THR A 104 21.35 26.21 -5.71
CA THR A 104 21.90 24.88 -5.48
C THR A 104 20.77 23.96 -5.04
N VAL A 105 20.56 22.87 -5.77
CA VAL A 105 19.59 21.83 -5.43
C VAL A 105 20.37 20.63 -4.89
N GLU A 106 20.09 20.25 -3.66
CA GLU A 106 20.65 19.08 -3.00
C GLU A 106 19.57 18.03 -2.78
N VAL A 107 19.92 16.78 -3.02
CA VAL A 107 19.08 15.63 -2.73
C VAL A 107 19.45 15.13 -1.34
N ALA A 108 18.62 15.44 -0.34
CA ALA A 108 18.88 15.08 1.05
C ALA A 108 18.61 13.60 1.34
N ALA A 109 17.68 12.99 0.62
CA ALA A 109 17.38 11.56 0.68
C ALA A 109 16.67 11.11 -0.60
N VAL A 110 16.97 9.91 -1.08
CA VAL A 110 16.16 9.18 -2.07
C VAL A 110 16.07 7.74 -1.63
N GLU A 111 14.87 7.19 -1.67
CA GLU A 111 14.60 5.80 -1.38
C GLU A 111 13.72 5.22 -2.49
N GLY A 112 14.14 4.08 -3.02
CA GLY A 112 13.34 3.27 -3.93
C GLY A 112 12.60 2.20 -3.12
N HIS A 113 11.33 2.00 -3.43
CA HIS A 113 10.50 0.96 -2.83
C HIS A 113 10.30 -0.20 -3.81
N ALA A 114 9.96 -1.36 -3.24
CA ALA A 114 9.78 -2.61 -3.97
C ALA A 114 8.65 -2.53 -5.01
N ASP A 115 7.63 -1.74 -4.74
CA ASP A 115 6.54 -1.45 -5.67
C ASP A 115 6.96 -0.52 -6.81
N GLY A 116 8.19 0.00 -6.83
CA GLY A 116 8.66 0.96 -7.82
C GLY A 116 8.36 2.42 -7.46
N ASP A 117 7.81 2.68 -6.26
CA ASP A 117 7.68 4.05 -5.74
C ASP A 117 9.05 4.62 -5.39
N VAL A 118 9.22 5.91 -5.61
CA VAL A 118 10.41 6.66 -5.23
C VAL A 118 10.01 7.79 -4.30
N VAL A 119 10.66 7.85 -3.14
CA VAL A 119 10.54 8.96 -2.20
C VAL A 119 11.83 9.76 -2.24
N ALA A 120 11.74 11.03 -2.59
CA ALA A 120 12.87 11.94 -2.64
C ALA A 120 12.62 13.18 -1.78
N ARG A 121 13.65 13.63 -1.08
CA ARG A 121 13.66 14.91 -0.37
C ARG A 121 14.69 15.83 -1.02
N ALA A 122 14.22 16.96 -1.51
CA ALA A 122 15.05 18.01 -2.10
C ALA A 122 15.21 19.19 -1.13
N VAL A 123 16.40 19.75 -1.10
CA VAL A 123 16.73 20.99 -0.38
C VAL A 123 17.28 21.96 -1.41
N VAL A 124 16.62 23.11 -1.56
CA VAL A 124 17.06 24.16 -2.48
C VAL A 124 17.56 25.34 -1.67
N THR A 125 18.78 25.78 -1.98
CA THR A 125 19.46 26.91 -1.32
C THR A 125 19.95 27.91 -2.36
N GLY A 126 20.20 29.16 -1.96
CA GLY A 126 20.70 30.23 -2.84
C GLY A 126 19.72 31.38 -3.07
N ALA A 127 20.14 32.35 -3.87
CA ALA A 127 19.33 33.52 -4.19
C ALA A 127 18.13 33.11 -5.04
N GLY A 128 16.92 33.31 -4.53
CA GLY A 128 15.66 32.89 -5.16
C GLY A 128 14.99 31.69 -4.49
N ALA A 129 15.65 31.00 -3.54
CA ALA A 129 15.03 29.89 -2.80
C ALA A 129 13.81 30.36 -1.96
N THR A 130 13.83 31.62 -1.52
CA THR A 130 12.71 32.27 -0.84
C THR A 130 11.49 32.45 -1.73
N ASP A 131 11.66 32.49 -3.05
CA ASP A 131 10.61 32.79 -4.03
C ASP A 131 9.95 31.51 -4.59
N LEU A 132 10.58 30.34 -4.39
CA LEU A 132 10.05 29.03 -4.79
C LEU A 132 8.64 28.72 -4.26
N PRO A 133 8.28 29.04 -2.99
CA PRO A 133 6.92 28.78 -2.49
C PRO A 133 5.83 29.60 -3.18
N ALA A 134 6.19 30.66 -3.92
CA ALA A 134 5.26 31.50 -4.67
C ALA A 134 5.26 31.21 -6.18
N ALA A 135 6.23 30.44 -6.67
CA ALA A 135 6.27 29.96 -8.05
C ALA A 135 5.36 28.74 -8.21
N ASP A 136 4.69 28.60 -9.35
CA ASP A 136 3.97 27.37 -9.74
C ASP A 136 5.01 26.27 -10.00
N PRO A 137 5.21 25.32 -9.07
CA PRO A 137 6.38 24.47 -9.12
C PRO A 137 6.08 23.30 -10.06
N ASP A 138 6.41 23.46 -11.33
CA ASP A 138 6.84 22.30 -12.10
C ASP A 138 8.17 21.84 -11.48
N THR A 139 8.14 20.82 -10.64
CA THR A 139 9.33 20.13 -10.14
C THR A 139 9.29 18.69 -10.64
N ALA A 140 10.44 18.10 -10.92
CA ALA A 140 10.51 16.70 -11.33
C ALA A 140 11.68 16.00 -10.63
N VAL A 141 11.44 14.78 -10.17
CA VAL A 141 12.53 13.83 -9.91
C VAL A 141 12.78 13.08 -11.20
N LEU A 142 14.04 13.04 -11.64
CA LEU A 142 14.46 12.24 -12.79
C LEU A 142 15.30 11.08 -12.31
N ALA A 143 14.92 9.87 -12.69
CA ALA A 143 15.82 8.72 -12.61
C ALA A 143 16.64 8.66 -13.90
N VAL A 144 17.94 8.55 -13.77
CA VAL A 144 18.91 8.61 -14.86
C VAL A 144 19.77 7.35 -14.83
N LEU A 145 19.90 6.68 -15.98
CA LEU A 145 20.92 5.65 -16.17
C LEU A 145 22.20 6.33 -16.61
N ALA A 146 23.29 6.15 -15.86
CA ALA A 146 24.60 6.62 -16.26
C ALA A 146 25.22 5.63 -17.25
N ASP A 147 25.62 6.11 -18.42
CA ASP A 147 26.53 5.40 -19.34
C ASP A 147 27.76 6.28 -19.57
N GLY A 148 28.73 6.19 -18.64
CA GLY A 148 29.88 7.10 -18.60
C GLY A 148 29.60 8.43 -17.88
N ASP A 149 30.09 9.54 -18.43
CA ASP A 149 29.89 10.90 -17.89
C ASP A 149 28.51 11.49 -18.26
N ASP A 150 27.81 10.87 -19.23
CA ASP A 150 26.49 11.27 -19.67
C ASP A 150 25.41 10.33 -19.09
N GLY A 151 24.30 10.91 -18.65
CA GLY A 151 23.15 10.17 -18.14
C GLY A 151 21.90 10.36 -19.00
N HIS A 152 21.12 9.30 -19.21
CA HIS A 152 19.85 9.35 -19.93
C HIS A 152 18.64 9.30 -18.99
N VAL A 153 17.65 10.17 -19.21
CA VAL A 153 16.37 10.12 -18.47
C VAL A 153 15.64 8.83 -18.78
N VAL A 154 15.38 8.02 -17.75
CA VAL A 154 14.64 6.76 -17.86
C VAL A 154 13.31 6.75 -17.11
N ALA A 155 13.10 7.69 -16.19
CA ALA A 155 11.79 7.92 -15.60
C ALA A 155 11.63 9.35 -15.09
N LEU A 156 10.38 9.81 -15.03
CA LEU A 156 9.98 11.12 -14.56
C LEU A 156 8.90 10.97 -13.48
N LEU A 157 9.12 11.60 -12.33
CA LEU A 157 8.10 11.78 -11.31
C LEU A 157 7.73 13.28 -11.25
N PRO A 158 6.62 13.69 -11.87
CA PRO A 158 6.18 15.09 -11.82
C PRO A 158 5.69 15.45 -10.42
N ALA A 159 6.04 16.64 -9.94
CA ALA A 159 5.66 17.18 -8.64
C ALA A 159 4.19 17.55 -8.49
N ARG A 160 3.31 17.13 -9.41
CA ARG A 160 1.87 17.37 -9.28
C ARG A 160 1.30 16.73 -8.00
N ASP A 161 1.99 15.72 -7.49
CA ASP A 161 1.68 15.04 -6.23
C ASP A 161 2.64 15.40 -5.08
N ALA A 162 3.46 16.44 -5.25
CA ALA A 162 4.41 16.87 -4.23
C ALA A 162 3.70 17.52 -3.03
N GLY A 163 4.30 17.37 -1.84
CA GLY A 163 3.89 18.14 -0.67
C GLY A 163 4.14 19.64 -0.85
N ALA A 164 3.60 20.47 0.05
CA ALA A 164 3.92 21.89 0.09
C ALA A 164 5.41 22.12 0.42
N TRP A 165 6.01 23.17 -0.16
CA TRP A 165 7.35 23.61 0.22
C TRP A 165 7.41 23.95 1.72
N GLY A 166 8.31 23.28 2.43
CA GLY A 166 8.75 23.68 3.77
C GLY A 166 9.84 24.76 3.69
N ARG A 167 10.00 25.52 4.78
CA ARG A 167 11.14 26.43 4.95
C ARG A 167 11.94 26.04 6.18
N ASP A 168 13.26 26.09 6.03
CA ASP A 168 14.22 25.96 7.12
C ASP A 168 15.32 27.01 6.94
N GLY A 169 15.17 28.16 7.60
CA GLY A 169 16.03 29.33 7.40
C GLY A 169 15.95 29.86 5.95
N ASP A 170 17.11 29.94 5.30
CA ASP A 170 17.25 30.38 3.90
C ASP A 170 17.07 29.22 2.89
N ALA A 171 16.75 28.01 3.37
CA ALA A 171 16.51 26.84 2.53
C ALA A 171 15.01 26.57 2.34
N ALA A 172 14.65 26.14 1.13
CA ALA A 172 13.34 25.60 0.82
C ALA A 172 13.44 24.07 0.69
N THR A 173 12.53 23.34 1.33
CA THR A 173 12.55 21.86 1.30
C THR A 173 11.28 21.33 0.65
N LEU A 174 11.42 20.34 -0.23
CA LEU A 174 10.29 19.67 -0.88
C LEU A 174 10.40 18.16 -0.67
N ALA A 175 9.30 17.53 -0.29
CA ALA A 175 9.16 16.08 -0.28
C ALA A 175 8.36 15.65 -1.51
N LEU A 176 8.92 14.73 -2.28
CA LEU A 176 8.38 14.15 -3.51
C LEU A 176 8.18 12.66 -3.26
N SER A 177 7.00 12.14 -3.56
CA SER A 177 6.71 10.70 -3.46
C SER A 177 5.79 10.26 -4.57
N GLY A 178 6.09 9.12 -5.19
CA GLY A 178 5.19 8.44 -6.11
C GLY A 178 5.93 7.50 -7.05
N ALA A 179 5.18 6.80 -7.90
CA ALA A 179 5.71 5.91 -8.92
C ALA A 179 6.22 6.74 -10.13
N PRO A 180 7.54 6.80 -10.39
CA PRO A 180 8.03 7.40 -11.61
C PRO A 180 7.49 6.62 -12.79
N ALA A 181 6.85 7.31 -13.75
CA ALA A 181 6.51 6.67 -15.01
C ALA A 181 7.82 6.44 -15.77
N ALA A 182 8.19 5.17 -15.95
CA ALA A 182 9.32 4.82 -16.79
C ALA A 182 9.01 5.26 -18.21
N CYS A 183 10.06 5.58 -18.96
CA CYS A 183 9.94 6.03 -20.34
C CYS A 183 9.31 5.00 -21.29
N ALA A 184 9.30 3.72 -20.89
CA ALA A 184 8.61 2.64 -21.60
C ALA A 184 7.13 2.49 -21.20
N GLY A 185 6.61 3.33 -20.30
CA GLY A 185 5.21 3.33 -19.84
C GLY A 185 4.95 2.53 -18.55
N ASP A 186 5.92 1.73 -18.10
CA ASP A 186 5.82 0.90 -16.89
C ASP A 186 6.43 1.59 -15.66
N ARG A 187 6.45 0.90 -14.52
CA ARG A 187 7.20 1.35 -13.32
C ARG A 187 8.71 1.23 -13.54
N LEU A 188 9.49 2.00 -12.79
CA LEU A 188 10.95 1.88 -12.79
C LEU A 188 11.32 0.46 -12.31
N PRO A 189 12.01 -0.37 -13.12
CA PRO A 189 12.35 -1.72 -12.73
C PRO A 189 13.36 -1.71 -11.57
N ALA A 190 13.51 -2.87 -10.94
CA ALA A 190 14.53 -3.05 -9.92
C ALA A 190 15.93 -2.91 -10.50
N GLY A 191 16.81 -2.24 -9.76
CA GLY A 191 18.18 -1.99 -10.19
C GLY A 191 18.82 -0.77 -9.53
N ALA A 192 20.08 -0.55 -9.87
CA ALA A 192 20.82 0.63 -9.46
C ALA A 192 20.69 1.75 -10.50
N TYR A 193 20.35 2.94 -10.02
CA TYR A 193 20.13 4.16 -10.79
C TYR A 193 20.88 5.32 -10.17
N ARG A 194 20.94 6.45 -10.88
CA ARG A 194 21.28 7.75 -10.28
C ARG A 194 20.09 8.67 -10.40
N ALA A 195 19.61 9.18 -9.28
CA ALA A 195 18.53 10.14 -9.23
C ALA A 195 19.09 11.56 -9.24
N VAL A 196 18.45 12.45 -9.99
CA VAL A 196 18.65 13.90 -9.91
C VAL A 196 17.31 14.57 -9.67
N VAL A 197 17.31 15.69 -8.96
CA VAL A 197 16.14 16.55 -8.82
C VAL A 197 16.34 17.77 -9.70
N ALA A 198 15.36 18.03 -10.57
CA ALA A 198 15.34 19.23 -11.39
C ALA A 198 14.18 20.13 -10.96
N VAL A 199 14.51 21.39 -10.70
CA VAL A 199 13.57 22.43 -10.28
C VAL A 199 13.55 23.52 -11.34
N ARG A 200 12.37 23.83 -11.88
CA ARG A 200 12.20 24.99 -12.76
C ARG A 200 12.00 26.25 -11.93
N THR A 201 12.74 27.28 -12.30
CA THR A 201 12.79 28.58 -11.65
C THR A 201 12.59 29.67 -12.70
N PRO A 202 12.30 30.93 -12.31
CA PRO A 202 12.23 32.03 -13.26
C PRO A 202 13.51 32.21 -14.09
N ASP A 203 14.67 31.87 -13.52
CA ASP A 203 15.99 32.07 -14.13
C ASP A 203 16.45 30.87 -14.97
N GLY A 204 15.77 29.71 -14.90
CA GLY A 204 16.15 28.49 -15.62
C GLY A 204 15.78 27.21 -14.90
N ILE A 205 16.37 26.08 -15.32
CA ILE A 205 16.20 24.77 -14.66
C ILE A 205 17.47 24.46 -13.87
N ALA A 206 17.36 24.37 -12.54
CA ALA A 206 18.44 23.92 -11.68
C ALA A 206 18.35 22.40 -11.50
N VAL A 207 19.48 21.70 -11.65
CA VAL A 207 19.58 20.25 -11.52
C VAL A 207 20.57 19.93 -10.40
N SER A 208 20.21 19.01 -9.52
CA SER A 208 21.09 18.57 -8.43
C SER A 208 22.28 17.76 -8.93
N ASP A 209 23.27 17.56 -8.06
CA ASP A 209 24.21 16.46 -8.22
C ASP A 209 23.47 15.10 -8.20
N PRO A 210 23.98 14.09 -8.95
CA PRO A 210 23.40 12.77 -8.94
C PRO A 210 23.60 12.05 -7.61
N VAL A 211 22.56 11.40 -7.12
CA VAL A 211 22.60 10.54 -5.93
C VAL A 211 22.27 9.10 -6.34
N ASP A 212 23.00 8.14 -5.80
CA ASP A 212 22.74 6.73 -6.07
C ASP A 212 21.35 6.34 -5.53
N LEU A 213 20.56 5.68 -6.37
CA LEU A 213 19.22 5.19 -6.09
C LEU A 213 19.20 3.68 -6.34
N ASP A 214 19.02 2.90 -5.30
CA ASP A 214 18.77 1.46 -5.42
C ASP A 214 17.27 1.22 -5.36
N VAL A 215 16.69 0.71 -6.44
CA VAL A 215 15.31 0.23 -6.47
C VAL A 215 15.37 -1.26 -6.17
N PRO A 216 14.95 -1.69 -4.96
CA PRO A 216 15.01 -3.09 -4.61
C PRO A 216 14.13 -3.90 -5.58
N PRO A 217 14.47 -5.18 -5.84
CA PRO A 217 13.49 -6.08 -6.46
C PRO A 217 12.19 -5.95 -5.69
N ALA A 218 11.08 -5.83 -6.43
CA ALA A 218 9.78 -6.05 -5.85
C ALA A 218 9.90 -7.26 -4.94
N ALA A 219 9.55 -7.06 -3.66
CA ALA A 219 9.50 -8.16 -2.74
C ALA A 219 8.53 -9.12 -3.42
N THR A 220 9.06 -10.15 -4.06
CA THR A 220 8.26 -11.30 -4.41
C THR A 220 7.90 -11.79 -3.02
N SER A 221 6.73 -11.38 -2.52
CA SER A 221 6.13 -11.99 -1.36
C SER A 221 6.19 -13.45 -1.72
N ALA A 222 7.17 -14.17 -1.16
CA ALA A 222 7.53 -15.51 -1.63
C ALA A 222 6.22 -16.24 -1.67
N ALA A 223 5.76 -16.57 -2.89
CA ALA A 223 4.37 -16.93 -3.10
C ALA A 223 4.06 -17.95 -2.03
N ARG A 224 3.17 -17.61 -1.07
CA ARG A 224 2.76 -18.62 -0.09
C ARG A 224 2.36 -19.79 -0.97
N PRO A 225 2.91 -21.01 -0.73
CA PRO A 225 2.63 -22.13 -1.58
C PRO A 225 1.14 -22.16 -1.82
N LEU A 226 0.73 -22.22 -3.09
CA LEU A 226 -0.67 -22.19 -3.48
C LEU A 226 -1.39 -23.29 -2.68
N VAL A 227 -1.99 -22.92 -1.54
CA VAL A 227 -2.60 -23.90 -0.64
C VAL A 227 -3.95 -24.16 -1.24
N ASP A 228 -4.14 -25.33 -1.85
CA ASP A 228 -5.46 -25.76 -2.30
C ASP A 228 -6.40 -25.74 -1.08
N PRO A 229 -7.30 -24.76 -0.99
CA PRO A 229 -8.14 -24.62 0.18
C PRO A 229 -9.17 -25.74 0.26
N SER A 230 -9.43 -26.46 -0.84
CA SER A 230 -10.28 -27.64 -0.83
C SER A 230 -9.64 -28.83 -0.11
N VAL A 231 -8.32 -28.84 0.08
CA VAL A 231 -7.59 -29.92 0.77
C VAL A 231 -7.12 -29.49 2.15
N ASP A 232 -6.53 -28.30 2.29
CA ASP A 232 -5.90 -27.85 3.54
C ASP A 232 -6.78 -26.91 4.36
N ARG A 233 -7.65 -26.10 3.75
CA ARG A 233 -8.45 -25.11 4.51
C ARG A 233 -9.71 -25.71 5.14
N PHE A 234 -10.14 -26.92 4.77
CA PHE A 234 -11.11 -27.67 5.57
C PHE A 234 -10.55 -28.10 6.94
N ALA A 235 -9.25 -28.02 7.18
CA ALA A 235 -8.66 -28.17 8.52
C ALA A 235 -9.15 -27.10 9.53
N LEU A 236 -9.79 -26.01 9.05
CA LEU A 236 -10.60 -25.10 9.88
C LEU A 236 -11.65 -25.83 10.71
N VAL A 237 -12.25 -26.89 10.16
CA VAL A 237 -13.30 -27.67 10.83
C VAL A 237 -12.71 -28.65 11.85
N GLU A 238 -11.47 -29.09 11.65
CA GLU A 238 -10.77 -30.03 12.54
C GLU A 238 -9.91 -29.36 13.63
N GLY A 239 -10.16 -28.07 13.92
CA GLY A 239 -9.55 -27.37 15.05
C GLY A 239 -8.29 -26.56 14.71
N GLY A 240 -8.01 -26.33 13.42
CA GLY A 240 -7.05 -25.31 12.99
C GLY A 240 -7.61 -23.91 13.18
N GLU A 241 -6.96 -23.09 14.01
CA GLU A 241 -7.26 -21.65 14.14
C GLU A 241 -6.80 -20.96 12.85
N TYR A 242 -7.70 -20.82 11.88
CA TYR A 242 -7.50 -19.90 10.77
C TYR A 242 -8.35 -18.65 11.04
N ALA A 243 -7.65 -17.58 11.37
CA ALA A 243 -8.21 -16.25 11.47
C ALA A 243 -7.84 -15.53 10.16
N PRO A 244 -8.81 -15.22 9.26
CA PRO A 244 -8.52 -14.37 8.11
C PRO A 244 -7.95 -13.04 8.60
N ASP A 245 -7.04 -12.46 7.81
CA ASP A 245 -6.43 -11.17 8.14
C ASP A 245 -7.51 -10.08 8.21
N ASP A 246 -7.43 -9.18 9.20
CA ASP A 246 -8.29 -8.00 9.27
C ASP A 246 -7.86 -7.03 8.16
N PRO A 247 -8.71 -6.75 7.15
CA PRO A 247 -8.34 -5.90 6.02
C PRO A 247 -8.12 -4.43 6.43
N GLY A 248 -8.48 -4.05 7.66
CA GLY A 248 -8.34 -2.68 8.16
C GLY A 248 -9.26 -1.68 7.44
N PRO A 249 -9.17 -0.38 7.79
CA PRO A 249 -10.07 0.65 7.30
C PRO A 249 -9.68 1.25 5.93
N GLY A 250 -8.69 0.68 5.23
CA GLY A 250 -8.26 1.17 3.91
C GLY A 250 -9.19 0.73 2.78
N ASP A 251 -9.14 1.44 1.66
CA ASP A 251 -9.83 1.08 0.42
C ASP A 251 -9.12 -0.06 -0.33
N LEU A 252 -7.81 -0.20 -0.09
CA LEU A 252 -7.00 -1.32 -0.58
C LEU A 252 -7.06 -2.49 0.39
N LEU A 253 -7.03 -3.71 -0.14
CA LEU A 253 -6.78 -4.90 0.66
C LEU A 253 -5.26 -5.04 0.88
N PRO A 254 -4.80 -5.14 2.13
CA PRO A 254 -3.43 -5.53 2.43
C PRO A 254 -3.12 -6.93 1.90
N ASP A 255 -1.85 -7.28 1.86
CA ASP A 255 -1.42 -8.64 1.52
C ASP A 255 -1.94 -9.65 2.54
N GLY A 256 -2.56 -10.73 2.06
CA GLY A 256 -3.20 -11.69 2.94
C GLY A 256 -4.10 -12.68 2.22
N ASP A 257 -4.61 -13.62 3.02
CA ASP A 257 -5.59 -14.62 2.59
C ASP A 257 -6.95 -14.24 3.21
N TYR A 258 -7.94 -13.99 2.37
CA TYR A 258 -9.26 -13.52 2.83
C TYR A 258 -10.36 -14.50 2.45
N PHE A 259 -11.34 -14.68 3.33
CA PHE A 259 -12.62 -15.26 2.95
C PHE A 259 -13.53 -14.12 2.49
N ALA A 260 -14.12 -14.19 1.31
CA ALA A 260 -14.92 -13.09 0.79
C ALA A 260 -16.04 -13.56 -0.14
N THR A 261 -17.14 -12.83 -0.15
CA THR A 261 -18.12 -12.92 -1.23
C THR A 261 -17.64 -12.07 -2.40
N VAL A 262 -17.42 -12.68 -3.57
CA VAL A 262 -17.20 -11.94 -4.81
C VAL A 262 -18.56 -11.45 -5.31
N THR A 263 -18.77 -10.14 -5.38
CA THR A 263 -20.05 -9.54 -5.80
C THR A 263 -20.02 -9.03 -7.23
N GLY A 264 -18.85 -9.05 -7.89
CA GLY A 264 -18.70 -8.72 -9.30
C GLY A 264 -17.26 -8.87 -9.79
N ALA A 265 -17.09 -8.96 -11.11
CA ALA A 265 -15.79 -8.97 -11.77
C ALA A 265 -15.87 -8.20 -13.10
N ASP A 266 -14.80 -7.49 -13.45
CA ASP A 266 -14.64 -6.83 -14.74
C ASP A 266 -13.35 -7.35 -15.40
N PRO A 267 -13.45 -8.29 -16.35
CA PRO A 267 -12.29 -8.84 -17.04
C PRO A 267 -11.57 -7.81 -17.92
N GLY A 268 -12.29 -6.80 -18.42
CA GLY A 268 -11.71 -5.75 -19.26
C GLY A 268 -10.88 -4.76 -18.45
N ALA A 269 -11.37 -4.38 -17.27
CA ALA A 269 -10.63 -3.55 -16.31
C ALA A 269 -9.66 -4.38 -15.44
N ARG A 270 -9.76 -5.72 -15.47
CA ARG A 270 -8.99 -6.66 -14.65
C ARG A 270 -9.15 -6.37 -13.16
N THR A 271 -10.39 -6.24 -12.71
CA THR A 271 -10.74 -5.98 -11.31
C THR A 271 -11.80 -6.96 -10.80
N VAL A 272 -11.80 -7.19 -9.49
CA VAL A 272 -12.85 -7.94 -8.78
C VAL A 272 -13.38 -7.13 -7.62
N THR A 273 -14.69 -7.25 -7.38
CA THR A 273 -15.37 -6.58 -6.28
C THR A 273 -15.70 -7.60 -5.22
N VAL A 274 -15.18 -7.41 -4.02
CA VAL A 274 -15.22 -8.38 -2.92
C VAL A 274 -15.79 -7.76 -1.64
N ASP A 275 -16.58 -8.55 -0.92
CA ASP A 275 -17.08 -8.27 0.41
C ASP A 275 -16.42 -9.25 1.40
N VAL A 276 -15.52 -8.74 2.26
CA VAL A 276 -14.67 -9.59 3.10
C VAL A 276 -15.44 -10.10 4.32
N LEU A 277 -15.48 -11.41 4.45
CA LEU A 277 -16.16 -12.15 5.49
C LEU A 277 -15.14 -12.69 6.52
N GLN A 278 -15.58 -12.89 7.75
CA GLN A 278 -14.87 -13.69 8.74
C GLN A 278 -15.65 -14.96 9.01
N VAL A 279 -14.91 -16.06 9.00
CA VAL A 279 -15.37 -17.35 9.49
C VAL A 279 -14.85 -17.49 10.92
N ARG A 280 -15.75 -17.75 11.87
CA ARG A 280 -15.42 -18.02 13.26
C ARG A 280 -15.82 -19.44 13.61
N SER A 281 -14.92 -20.15 14.27
CA SER A 281 -15.20 -21.51 14.74
C SER A 281 -16.27 -21.50 15.84
N ARG A 282 -16.98 -22.62 16.03
CA ARG A 282 -17.94 -22.77 17.14
C ARG A 282 -17.32 -22.38 18.47
N ASP A 283 -16.11 -22.85 18.78
CA ASP A 283 -15.47 -22.62 20.08
C ASP A 283 -15.20 -21.13 20.32
N GLU A 284 -14.78 -20.37 19.30
CA GLU A 284 -14.58 -18.93 19.40
C GLU A 284 -15.90 -18.17 19.61
N VAL A 285 -16.95 -18.58 18.90
CA VAL A 285 -18.27 -17.94 19.01
C VAL A 285 -18.88 -18.25 20.38
N VAL A 286 -18.88 -19.52 20.80
CA VAL A 286 -19.37 -19.96 22.12
C VAL A 286 -18.60 -19.27 23.24
N ALA A 287 -17.26 -19.22 23.17
CA ALA A 287 -16.45 -18.54 24.16
C ALA A 287 -16.80 -17.04 24.24
N ALA A 288 -17.02 -16.37 23.11
CA ALA A 288 -17.41 -14.96 23.07
C ALA A 288 -18.82 -14.71 23.61
N GLU A 289 -19.79 -15.56 23.26
CA GLU A 289 -21.18 -15.45 23.74
C GLU A 289 -21.28 -15.70 25.25
N LEU A 290 -20.62 -16.75 25.76
CA LEU A 290 -20.55 -17.04 27.19
C LEU A 290 -19.84 -15.92 27.98
N ALA A 291 -18.76 -15.35 27.43
CA ALA A 291 -18.08 -14.21 28.03
C ALA A 291 -18.96 -12.95 28.09
N ALA A 292 -19.92 -12.82 27.16
CA ALA A 292 -20.93 -11.76 27.16
C ALA A 292 -22.14 -12.07 28.07
N GLY A 293 -22.17 -13.23 28.75
CA GLY A 293 -23.29 -13.66 29.58
C GLY A 293 -24.51 -14.13 28.79
N ARG A 294 -24.33 -14.49 27.52
CA ARG A 294 -25.35 -15.07 26.64
C ARG A 294 -25.26 -16.60 26.64
N GLU A 295 -26.33 -17.26 26.21
CA GLU A 295 -26.38 -18.73 26.10
C GLU A 295 -25.54 -19.23 24.90
N ASP A 296 -25.23 -20.53 24.87
CA ASP A 296 -24.55 -21.18 23.75
C ASP A 296 -25.37 -20.99 22.46
N PRO A 297 -24.83 -20.31 21.42
CA PRO A 297 -25.55 -20.10 20.19
C PRO A 297 -25.74 -21.41 19.42
N ASP A 298 -26.95 -21.60 18.88
CA ASP A 298 -27.18 -22.63 17.88
C ASP A 298 -26.48 -22.24 16.58
N LEU A 299 -25.46 -23.02 16.21
CA LEU A 299 -24.64 -22.84 15.01
C LEU A 299 -24.79 -24.11 14.16
N PRO A 300 -25.80 -24.19 13.27
CA PRO A 300 -26.13 -25.40 12.53
C PRO A 300 -24.97 -25.98 11.72
N LEU A 301 -24.07 -25.11 11.24
CA LEU A 301 -22.90 -25.49 10.44
C LEU A 301 -21.62 -25.67 11.28
N GLY A 302 -21.67 -25.46 12.60
CA GLY A 302 -20.49 -25.52 13.46
C GLY A 302 -19.54 -24.33 13.34
N PHE A 303 -19.91 -23.30 12.58
CA PHE A 303 -19.19 -22.04 12.45
C PHE A 303 -20.18 -20.88 12.24
N LEU A 304 -19.69 -19.65 12.42
CA LEU A 304 -20.40 -18.42 12.09
C LEU A 304 -19.64 -17.73 10.97
N VAL A 305 -20.34 -17.36 9.90
CA VAL A 305 -19.83 -16.45 8.86
C VAL A 305 -20.45 -15.09 9.10
N GLU A 306 -19.63 -14.09 9.33
CA GLU A 306 -20.08 -12.71 9.53
C GLU A 306 -19.33 -11.77 8.62
N ASN A 307 -20.03 -10.77 8.09
CA ASN A 307 -19.37 -9.69 7.37
C ASN A 307 -18.60 -8.81 8.38
N GLN A 308 -17.27 -8.84 8.33
CA GLN A 308 -16.41 -8.01 9.20
C GLN A 308 -16.39 -6.54 8.77
N SER A 309 -16.63 -6.31 7.50
CA SER A 309 -16.34 -5.08 6.81
C SER A 309 -17.51 -4.82 5.88
N GLU A 310 -18.49 -4.01 6.31
CA GLU A 310 -19.59 -3.53 5.45
C GLU A 310 -19.12 -2.77 4.18
N ARG A 311 -17.79 -2.66 3.99
CA ARG A 311 -17.14 -2.12 2.80
C ARG A 311 -16.84 -3.21 1.80
N VAL A 312 -17.56 -3.14 0.70
CA VAL A 312 -17.23 -3.75 -0.56
C VAL A 312 -16.01 -3.04 -1.16
N ARG A 313 -14.99 -3.80 -1.59
CA ARG A 313 -13.75 -3.27 -2.19
C ARG A 313 -13.61 -3.76 -3.63
N THR A 314 -13.19 -2.87 -4.52
CA THR A 314 -12.78 -3.24 -5.88
C THR A 314 -11.26 -3.33 -5.92
N VAL A 315 -10.74 -4.50 -6.26
CA VAL A 315 -9.33 -4.86 -6.14
C VAL A 315 -8.81 -5.23 -7.53
N PRO A 316 -7.63 -4.73 -7.95
CA PRO A 316 -7.00 -5.15 -9.19
C PRO A 316 -6.63 -6.63 -9.16
N VAL A 317 -6.61 -7.26 -10.33
CA VAL A 317 -6.30 -8.68 -10.51
C VAL A 317 -5.00 -8.84 -11.29
N ALA A 318 -4.13 -9.75 -10.84
CA ALA A 318 -2.85 -10.05 -11.46
C ALA A 318 -3.01 -10.74 -12.82
N PRO A 319 -2.23 -10.39 -13.88
CA PRO A 319 -2.40 -10.86 -15.27
C PRO A 319 -2.46 -12.39 -15.41
N ASP A 320 -1.82 -13.08 -14.48
CA ASP A 320 -1.68 -14.53 -14.34
C ASP A 320 -2.49 -15.10 -13.16
N VAL A 321 -3.56 -14.42 -12.75
CA VAL A 321 -4.49 -14.89 -11.72
C VAL A 321 -4.92 -16.33 -11.99
N THR A 322 -4.90 -17.14 -10.95
CA THR A 322 -5.45 -18.50 -11.01
C THR A 322 -6.85 -18.52 -10.41
N VAL A 323 -7.83 -19.00 -11.18
CA VAL A 323 -9.22 -19.12 -10.71
C VAL A 323 -9.59 -20.60 -10.62
N VAL A 324 -9.73 -21.10 -9.40
CA VAL A 324 -10.13 -22.48 -9.13
C VAL A 324 -11.61 -22.49 -8.73
N GLY A 325 -12.49 -22.95 -9.63
CA GLY A 325 -13.91 -23.11 -9.32
C GLY A 325 -14.19 -24.32 -8.40
N SER A 326 -15.25 -24.24 -7.62
CA SER A 326 -15.89 -25.43 -7.05
C SER A 326 -16.90 -26.00 -8.08
N CYS A 327 -17.44 -27.20 -7.84
CA CYS A 327 -18.46 -27.77 -8.74
C CYS A 327 -19.86 -27.17 -8.60
N ALA A 328 -19.98 -26.11 -7.80
CA ALA A 328 -21.10 -25.20 -7.85
C ALA A 328 -21.07 -24.38 -9.15
N VAL A 329 -22.23 -24.01 -9.67
CA VAL A 329 -22.32 -23.06 -10.79
C VAL A 329 -21.72 -21.73 -10.33
N LEU A 330 -20.63 -21.25 -10.89
CA LEU A 330 -20.20 -19.89 -10.54
C LEU A 330 -21.27 -18.88 -11.02
N PRO A 331 -21.80 -18.01 -10.14
CA PRO A 331 -22.83 -17.04 -10.51
C PRO A 331 -22.31 -15.96 -11.46
N PHE A 332 -20.99 -15.83 -11.57
CA PHE A 332 -20.30 -14.80 -12.37
C PHE A 332 -19.40 -15.47 -13.41
N PRO A 333 -19.88 -15.69 -14.66
CA PRO A 333 -19.00 -16.13 -15.74
C PRO A 333 -17.83 -15.17 -15.98
N GLU A 334 -17.97 -13.91 -15.58
CA GLU A 334 -16.92 -12.90 -15.60
C GLU A 334 -15.72 -13.28 -14.73
N VAL A 335 -15.92 -13.97 -13.60
CA VAL A 335 -14.82 -14.43 -12.74
C VAL A 335 -13.98 -15.49 -13.47
N LEU A 336 -14.63 -16.41 -14.18
CA LEU A 336 -13.93 -17.40 -15.01
C LEU A 336 -13.19 -16.74 -16.16
N ALA A 337 -13.72 -15.67 -16.73
CA ALA A 337 -13.06 -14.94 -17.80
C ALA A 337 -11.76 -14.22 -17.36
N LEU A 338 -11.47 -14.15 -16.06
CA LEU A 338 -10.19 -13.65 -15.54
C LEU A 338 -9.03 -14.63 -15.78
N ASP A 339 -9.32 -15.92 -15.91
CA ASP A 339 -8.36 -17.00 -16.11
C ASP A 339 -8.83 -17.90 -17.29
N ALA A 340 -8.09 -17.83 -18.40
CA ALA A 340 -8.41 -18.57 -19.61
C ALA A 340 -8.41 -20.11 -19.43
N GLY A 341 -7.76 -20.64 -18.38
CA GLY A 341 -7.74 -22.05 -18.04
C GLY A 341 -8.90 -22.52 -17.15
N ALA A 342 -9.52 -21.60 -16.41
CA ALA A 342 -10.46 -21.94 -15.34
C ALA A 342 -11.71 -22.68 -15.83
N GLU A 343 -12.28 -22.29 -16.98
CA GLU A 343 -13.47 -22.94 -17.53
C GLU A 343 -13.17 -24.42 -17.91
N ALA A 344 -12.04 -24.67 -18.56
CA ALA A 344 -11.64 -26.02 -18.95
C ALA A 344 -11.33 -26.91 -17.74
N GLU A 345 -10.68 -26.34 -16.72
CA GLU A 345 -10.39 -27.04 -15.46
C GLU A 345 -11.68 -27.40 -14.72
N MET A 346 -12.59 -26.43 -14.54
CA MET A 346 -13.87 -26.64 -13.88
C MET A 346 -14.71 -27.70 -14.63
N ALA A 347 -14.77 -27.63 -15.96
CA ALA A 347 -15.45 -28.62 -16.79
C ALA A 347 -14.84 -30.03 -16.68
N ALA A 348 -13.52 -30.14 -16.42
CA ALA A 348 -12.86 -31.41 -16.17
C ALA A 348 -13.14 -31.95 -14.76
N ARG A 349 -13.12 -31.08 -13.74
CA ARG A 349 -13.32 -31.43 -12.32
C ARG A 349 -14.76 -31.86 -12.03
N CYS A 350 -15.74 -31.24 -12.69
CA CYS A 350 -17.16 -31.34 -12.34
C CYS A 350 -17.98 -32.27 -13.26
N ARG A 351 -17.31 -33.22 -13.92
CA ARG A 351 -17.98 -34.20 -14.78
C ARG A 351 -18.88 -35.12 -13.95
N GLY A 352 -20.19 -35.03 -14.17
CA GLY A 352 -21.17 -35.98 -13.62
C GLY A 352 -21.79 -35.58 -12.28
N THR A 353 -21.39 -34.45 -11.69
CA THR A 353 -22.09 -33.82 -10.57
C THR A 353 -23.21 -32.94 -11.09
N ALA A 354 -24.42 -33.07 -10.51
CA ALA A 354 -25.48 -32.12 -10.78
C ALA A 354 -25.01 -30.72 -10.33
N PRO A 355 -25.32 -29.66 -11.09
CA PRO A 355 -24.95 -28.31 -10.70
C PRO A 355 -25.57 -28.00 -9.32
N GLU A 356 -24.71 -27.75 -8.34
CA GLU A 356 -25.14 -27.22 -7.05
C GLU A 356 -25.45 -25.73 -7.17
N ALA A 357 -26.18 -25.20 -6.18
CA ALA A 357 -26.52 -23.79 -6.12
C ALA A 357 -25.26 -22.92 -6.25
N PRO A 358 -25.35 -21.77 -6.93
CA PRO A 358 -24.18 -20.96 -7.17
C PRO A 358 -23.53 -20.47 -5.88
N SER A 359 -22.21 -20.69 -5.76
CA SER A 359 -21.41 -20.13 -4.67
C SER A 359 -20.80 -18.81 -5.12
N THR A 360 -21.07 -17.75 -4.35
CA THR A 360 -20.42 -16.44 -4.50
C THR A 360 -19.21 -16.31 -3.59
N ASP A 361 -18.90 -17.31 -2.78
CA ASP A 361 -17.91 -17.22 -1.72
C ASP A 361 -16.58 -17.83 -2.16
N PHE A 362 -15.51 -17.06 -1.99
CA PHE A 362 -14.17 -17.38 -2.44
C PHE A 362 -13.17 -17.17 -1.32
N TRP A 363 -12.10 -17.97 -1.38
CA TRP A 363 -10.82 -17.57 -0.84
C TRP A 363 -10.12 -16.65 -1.83
N VAL A 364 -9.75 -15.46 -1.37
CA VAL A 364 -9.08 -14.41 -2.16
C VAL A 364 -7.66 -14.24 -1.62
N ASP A 365 -6.65 -14.53 -2.44
CA ASP A 365 -5.25 -14.26 -2.10
C ASP A 365 -4.84 -12.91 -2.71
N VAL A 366 -4.42 -11.97 -1.85
CA VAL A 366 -3.94 -10.64 -2.23
C VAL A 366 -2.44 -10.53 -1.95
N ARG A 367 -1.69 -10.06 -2.95
CA ARG A 367 -0.25 -9.79 -2.90
C ARG A 367 0.03 -8.44 -3.53
N ASP A 368 0.81 -7.60 -2.89
CA ASP A 368 1.08 -6.22 -3.32
C ASP A 368 -0.19 -5.45 -3.73
N GLY A 369 -1.30 -5.68 -3.00
CA GLY A 369 -2.61 -5.09 -3.26
C GLY A 369 -3.34 -5.58 -4.53
N VAL A 370 -2.83 -6.62 -5.20
CA VAL A 370 -3.48 -7.29 -6.35
C VAL A 370 -3.95 -8.70 -5.98
N VAL A 371 -5.10 -9.11 -6.52
CA VAL A 371 -5.60 -10.48 -6.39
C VAL A 371 -4.80 -11.40 -7.31
N VAL A 372 -4.10 -12.36 -6.74
CA VAL A 372 -3.31 -13.36 -7.48
C VAL A 372 -4.02 -14.72 -7.58
N GLN A 373 -5.00 -14.97 -6.73
CA GLN A 373 -5.76 -16.21 -6.75
C GLN A 373 -7.19 -16.02 -6.25
N LEU A 374 -8.13 -16.70 -6.90
CA LEU A 374 -9.50 -16.89 -6.43
C LEU A 374 -9.80 -18.38 -6.37
N VAL A 375 -10.25 -18.87 -5.22
CA VAL A 375 -10.70 -20.26 -5.09
C VAL A 375 -12.12 -20.32 -4.57
N GLY A 376 -13.03 -20.83 -5.39
CA GLY A 376 -14.42 -21.02 -5.01
C GLY A 376 -14.53 -21.96 -3.81
N GLN A 377 -15.17 -21.49 -2.75
CA GLN A 377 -15.44 -22.29 -1.57
C GLN A 377 -16.82 -22.95 -1.71
N PHE A 378 -16.90 -24.20 -1.24
CA PHE A 378 -18.16 -24.84 -0.92
C PHE A 378 -18.35 -24.84 0.61
N LEU A 379 -19.43 -24.22 1.08
CA LEU A 379 -19.87 -24.35 2.47
C LEU A 379 -21.00 -25.41 2.47
N PRO A 380 -20.84 -26.52 3.22
CA PRO A 380 -21.81 -27.63 3.23
C PRO A 380 -23.18 -27.28 3.84
#